data_AF-A0A4Q3VWR2-F1
#
_entry.id   AF-A0A4Q3VWR2-F1
#
_cell.length_a   1.000
_cell.length_b   1.000
_cell.length_c   1.000
_cell.angle_alpha   90.00
_cell.angle_beta   90.00
_cell.angle_gamma   90.00
#
_symmetry.space_group_name_H-M   'P 1'
#
loop_
_entity.id
_entity.type
_entity.pdbx_description
1 polymer ?
#
loop_
_entity_poly.entity_id
_entity_poly.type
_entity_poly.pdbx_seq_one_letter_code
_entity_poly.pdbx_strand_id
1 'polypeptide(L)' 'MVAERLTLDEMSRRYDGEWILIGDPELDSQGVPTSGIILAHSPDRDQVYDEGVRLMPRSSAIWSFVPWRDDVVYIF' A
#
# COMPACT_ATOMS: atom_id res chain seq x y z
N MET A 1 14.88 -14.80 -4.18
CA MET A 1 14.09 -14.42 -2.99
C MET A 1 12.63 -14.53 -3.42
N VAL A 2 11.83 -15.38 -2.78
CA VAL A 2 10.39 -15.45 -3.08
C VAL A 2 9.74 -14.27 -2.38
N ALA A 3 8.98 -13.46 -3.11
CA ALA A 3 8.23 -12.35 -2.52
C ALA A 3 7.16 -12.92 -1.57
N GLU A 4 7.14 -12.46 -0.31
CA GLU A 4 6.13 -12.85 0.68
C GLU A 4 4.81 -12.12 0.38
N ARG A 5 3.71 -12.87 0.29
CA ARG A 5 2.36 -12.30 0.23
C ARG A 5 1.84 -12.11 1.65
N LEU A 6 1.37 -10.91 1.95
CA LEU A 6 0.81 -10.54 3.25
C LEU A 6 -0.70 -10.27 3.12
N THR A 7 -1.43 -10.44 4.21
CA THR A 7 -2.80 -9.94 4.39
C THR A 7 -2.80 -8.48 4.86
N LEU A 8 -3.92 -7.77 4.70
CA LEU A 8 -4.02 -6.38 5.15
C LEU A 8 -3.77 -6.21 6.67
N ASP A 9 -4.20 -7.19 7.48
CA ASP A 9 -3.95 -7.21 8.94
C ASP A 9 -2.47 -7.44 9.30
N GLU A 10 -1.74 -8.21 8.49
CA GLU A 10 -0.29 -8.34 8.66
C GLU A 10 0.45 -7.09 8.19
N MET A 11 0.00 -6.48 7.09
CA MET A 11 0.56 -5.22 6.59
C MET A 11 0.37 -4.08 7.60
N SER A 12 -0.82 -3.96 8.20
CA SER A 12 -1.10 -2.89 9.18
C SER A 12 -0.21 -3.00 10.42
N ARG A 13 0.09 -4.21 10.88
CA ARG A 13 0.99 -4.45 12.01
C ARG A 13 2.46 -4.17 11.68
N ARG A 14 2.88 -4.40 10.43
CA ARG A 14 4.27 -4.23 9.99
C ARG A 14 4.59 -2.79 9.55
N TYR A 15 3.62 -2.09 8.97
CA TYR A 15 3.78 -0.79 8.32
C TYR A 15 2.79 0.25 8.88
N ASP A 16 2.54 0.19 10.19
CA ASP A 16 1.67 1.14 10.88
C ASP A 16 2.14 2.58 10.64
N GLY A 17 1.21 3.48 10.29
CA GLY A 17 1.52 4.87 9.97
C GLY A 17 2.29 5.10 8.67
N GLU A 18 2.42 4.10 7.80
CA GLU A 18 3.11 4.22 6.52
C GLU A 18 2.18 4.08 5.30
N TRP A 19 2.70 4.52 4.16
CA TRP A 19 2.17 4.20 2.84
C TRP A 19 2.84 2.94 2.31
N ILE A 20 2.08 2.11 1.58
CA ILE A 20 2.58 0.88 0.98
C ILE A 20 2.18 0.78 -0.49
N LEU A 21 3.09 0.26 -1.31
CA LEU A 21 2.84 -0.19 -2.67
C LEU A 21 2.67 -1.71 -2.65
N ILE A 22 1.45 -2.16 -2.95
CA ILE A 22 1.07 -3.56 -2.99
C ILE A 22 1.07 -4.00 -4.45
N GLY A 23 1.89 -5.00 -4.78
CA GLY A 23 1.89 -5.70 -6.07
C GLY A 23 0.99 -6.93 -6.06
N ASP A 24 0.37 -7.21 -7.21
CA ASP A 24 -0.58 -8.32 -7.39
C ASP A 24 -1.65 -8.39 -6.27
N PRO A 25 -2.33 -7.27 -5.97
CA PRO A 25 -3.29 -7.24 -4.88
C PRO A 25 -4.50 -8.13 -5.16
N GLU A 26 -4.95 -8.85 -4.14
CA GLU A 26 -6.32 -9.36 -4.09
C GLU A 26 -7.22 -8.24 -3.56
N LEU A 27 -8.32 -7.97 -4.27
CA LEU A 27 -9.27 -6.94 -3.90
C LEU A 27 -10.59 -7.58 -3.49
N ASP A 28 -11.27 -6.99 -2.51
CA ASP A 28 -12.65 -7.35 -2.19
C ASP A 28 -13.64 -6.74 -3.21
N SER A 29 -14.94 -6.94 -2.96
CA SER A 29 -16.00 -6.43 -3.85
C SER A 29 -16.09 -4.90 -3.92
N GLN A 30 -15.45 -4.19 -2.99
CA GLN A 30 -15.39 -2.72 -2.94
C GLN A 30 -14.08 -2.18 -3.51
N GLY A 31 -13.19 -3.04 -4.02
CA GLY A 31 -11.88 -2.66 -4.54
C GLY A 31 -10.84 -2.42 -3.45
N VAL A 32 -11.09 -2.85 -2.21
CA VAL A 32 -10.14 -2.72 -1.09
C VAL A 32 -9.17 -3.90 -1.09
N PRO A 33 -7.85 -3.67 -0.98
CA PRO A 33 -6.88 -4.76 -0.87
C PRO A 33 -7.11 -5.62 0.36
N THR A 34 -7.16 -6.93 0.18
CA THR A 34 -7.23 -7.92 1.27
C THR A 34 -5.90 -8.64 1.47
N SER A 35 -5.11 -8.80 0.40
CA SER A 35 -3.77 -9.37 0.44
C SER A 35 -2.91 -8.89 -0.75
N GLY A 36 -1.59 -9.07 -0.68
CA GLY A 36 -0.68 -8.77 -1.79
C GLY A 36 0.80 -8.83 -1.42
N ILE A 37 1.66 -8.53 -2.39
CA ILE A 37 3.12 -8.50 -2.23
C ILE A 37 3.55 -7.07 -1.95
N ILE A 38 4.36 -6.84 -0.91
CA ILE A 38 4.90 -5.50 -0.66
C ILE A 38 6.07 -5.23 -1.59
N LEU A 39 5.92 -4.22 -2.44
CA LEU A 39 6.95 -3.77 -3.37
C LEU A 39 7.75 -2.60 -2.82
N ALA A 40 7.10 -1.71 -2.07
CA ALA A 40 7.71 -0.58 -1.38
C ALA A 40 6.84 -0.13 -0.20
N HIS A 41 7.46 0.53 0.78
CA HIS A 41 6.77 1.19 1.88
C HIS A 41 7.58 2.42 2.32
N SER A 42 6.89 3.46 2.81
CA SER A 42 7.52 4.66 3.37
C SER A 42 6.50 5.47 4.17
N PRO A 43 6.89 6.18 5.24
CA PRO A 43 6.06 7.22 5.84
C PRO A 43 5.80 8.40 4.89
N ASP A 44 6.65 8.56 3.87
CA ASP A 44 6.49 9.57 2.83
C ASP A 44 5.75 8.98 1.62
N ARG A 45 4.55 9.53 1.36
CA ARG A 45 3.71 9.14 0.24
C ARG A 45 4.47 9.21 -1.08
N ASP A 46 5.19 10.31 -1.33
CA ASP A 46 5.72 10.60 -2.66
C ASP A 46 6.80 9.57 -3.04
N GLN A 47 7.56 9.04 -2.06
CA GLN A 47 8.50 7.94 -2.28
C GLN A 47 7.80 6.66 -2.74
N VAL A 48 6.62 6.32 -2.19
CA VAL A 48 5.85 5.14 -2.61
C VAL A 48 5.31 5.30 -4.03
N TYR A 49 4.92 6.52 -4.41
CA TYR A 49 4.50 6.82 -5.79
C TYR A 49 5.66 6.75 -6.78
N ASP A 50 6.82 7.30 -6.43
CA ASP A 50 8.05 7.20 -7.24
C ASP A 50 8.44 5.74 -7.48
N GLU A 51 8.30 4.89 -6.46
CA GLU A 51 8.50 3.45 -6.56
C GLU A 51 7.50 2.78 -7.52
N GLY A 52 6.23 3.20 -7.49
CA GLY A 52 5.20 2.75 -8.44
C GLY A 52 5.57 3.08 -9.88
N VAL A 53 6.08 4.30 -10.13
CA VAL A 53 6.56 4.72 -11.45
C VAL A 53 7.82 3.96 -11.86
N ARG A 54 8.74 3.72 -10.94
CA ARG A 54 10.00 3.01 -11.22
C ARG A 54 9.79 1.54 -11.55
N LEU A 55 8.95 0.87 -10.77
CA LEU A 55 8.72 -0.58 -10.88
C LEU A 55 7.69 -0.94 -11.96
N MET A 56 6.76 -0.02 -12.27
CA MET A 56 5.66 -0.22 -13.22
C MET A 56 4.99 -1.59 -13.09
N PRO A 57 4.53 -1.98 -11.88
CA PRO A 57 3.90 -3.27 -11.68
C PRO A 57 2.64 -3.40 -12.56
N ARG A 58 2.43 -4.60 -13.12
CA ARG A 58 1.28 -4.87 -13.99
C ARG A 58 -0.07 -4.72 -13.27
N SER A 59 -0.09 -5.03 -11.98
CA SER A 59 -1.25 -4.91 -11.09
C SER A 59 -0.75 -4.43 -9.74
N SER A 60 -1.28 -3.32 -9.25
CA SER A 60 -0.88 -2.75 -7.97
C SER A 60 -1.98 -1.93 -7.31
N ALA A 61 -1.87 -1.78 -6.00
CA ALA A 61 -2.63 -0.82 -5.19
C ALA A 61 -1.68 -0.01 -4.31
N ILE A 62 -2.06 1.23 -4.02
CA ILE A 62 -1.42 2.04 -2.98
C ILE A 62 -2.39 2.10 -1.81
N TRP A 63 -1.89 1.80 -0.61
CA TRP A 63 -2.67 1.83 0.61
C TRP A 63 -1.94 2.64 1.68
N SER A 64 -2.71 3.28 2.57
CA SER A 64 -2.17 4.08 3.67
C SER A 64 -2.71 3.59 5.00
N PHE A 65 -1.81 3.39 5.97
CA PHE A 65 -2.13 3.19 7.37
C PHE A 65 -1.93 4.46 8.20
N VAL A 66 -1.72 5.61 7.54
CA VAL A 66 -1.70 6.89 8.23
C VAL A 66 -3.11 7.16 8.79
N PRO A 67 -3.26 7.45 10.09
CA PRO A 67 -4.56 7.73 10.67
C PRO A 67 -5.19 8.96 10.01
N TRP A 68 -6.50 8.88 9.78
CA TRP A 68 -7.26 10.03 9.31
C TRP A 68 -7.15 11.18 10.30
N ARG A 69 -6.80 12.34 9.74
CA ARG A 69 -6.72 13.59 10.48
C ARG A 69 -7.90 14.46 10.09
N ASP A 70 -8.73 14.80 11.08
CA ASP A 70 -9.94 15.62 10.88
C ASP A 70 -9.63 17.05 10.38
N ASP A 71 -8.38 17.50 10.54
CA ASP A 71 -7.89 18.82 10.09
C ASP A 71 -7.30 18.82 8.68
N VAL A 72 -7.28 17.69 7.97
CA VAL A 72 -6.65 17.54 6.66
C VAL A 72 -7.65 17.05 5.60
N VAL A 73 -7.70 17.76 4.48
CA VAL A 73 -8.44 17.30 3.29
C VAL A 73 -7.52 16.43 2.44
N TYR A 74 -7.84 15.14 2.34
CA TYR A 74 -7.14 14.20 1.47
C TYR A 74 -7.81 14.22 0.09
N ILE A 75 -7.02 14.54 -0.94
CA ILE A 75 -7.45 14.47 -2.34
C ILE A 75 -6.71 13.29 -2.95
N PHE A 76 -7.47 12.31 -3.45
CA PHE A 76 -6.98 11.09 -4.09
C PHE A 76 -7.11 11.19 -5.61
#